data_AF-A0A8T5N291-F1
#
_entry.id   AF-A0A8T5N291-F1
#
_cell.length_a   1.000
_cell.length_b   1.000
_cell.length_c   1.000
_cell.angle_alpha   90.00
_cell.angle_beta   90.00
_cell.angle_gamma   90.00
#
_symmetry.space_group_name_H-M   'P 1'
#
loop_
_entity.id
_entity.type
_entity.pdbx_description
1 polymer ?
#
loop_
_entity_poly.entity_id
_entity_poly.type
_entity_poly.pdbx_seq_one_letter_code
_entity_poly.pdbx_strand_id
1 'polypeptide(L)'
;MKNDIEGALVSYVLAQEEIDSRLEDLRHFLRTKNVDIDIGTLRKEIHRVKKNIEQPKKMMELTAKLFNKDEEVREYRFGSDFCPECRLFKNYEKECPYCGHLEMIR
;
A
#
# COMPACT_ATOMS: atom_id res chain seq x y z
N MET A 1 16.64 12.54 -4.73
CA MET A 1 17.17 11.46 -5.59
C MET A 1 16.52 10.10 -5.35
N LYS A 2 16.66 9.42 -4.19
CA LYS A 2 15.95 8.12 -3.96
C LYS A 2 14.43 8.24 -4.07
N ASN A 3 13.85 9.30 -3.52
CA ASN A 3 12.40 9.55 -3.55
C ASN A 3 11.87 9.84 -4.96
N ASP A 4 12.68 10.42 -5.85
CA ASP A 4 12.25 10.79 -7.21
C ASP A 4 12.13 9.56 -8.13
N ILE A 5 13.01 8.56 -7.92
CA ILE A 5 12.98 7.29 -8.63
C ILE A 5 11.77 6.48 -8.18
N GLU A 6 11.58 6.35 -6.87
CA GLU A 6 10.43 5.64 -6.31
C GLU A 6 9.11 6.28 -6.76
N GLY A 7 9.02 7.62 -6.75
CA GLY A 7 7.87 8.35 -7.27
C GLY A 7 7.60 8.08 -8.76
N ALA A 8 8.64 7.97 -9.59
CA ALA A 8 8.50 7.63 -11.01
C ALA A 8 7.99 6.19 -11.20
N LEU A 9 8.52 5.23 -10.44
CA LEU A 9 8.08 3.83 -10.50
C LEU A 9 6.62 3.67 -10.03
N VAL A 10 6.24 4.36 -8.95
CA VAL A 10 4.86 4.37 -8.45
C VAL A 10 3.92 4.97 -9.50
N SER A 11 4.28 6.12 -10.07
CA SER A 11 3.48 6.78 -11.11
C SER A 11 3.31 5.89 -12.33
N TYR A 12 4.35 5.18 -12.74
CA TYR A 12 4.29 4.21 -13.84
C TYR A 12 3.32 3.07 -13.54
N VAL A 13 3.43 2.45 -12.35
CA VAL A 13 2.53 1.35 -11.93
C VAL A 13 1.08 1.79 -11.89
N LEU A 14 0.80 3.02 -11.47
CA LEU A 14 -0.57 3.56 -11.42
C LEU A 14 -1.14 3.92 -12.79
N ALA A 15 -0.28 4.26 -13.76
CA ALA A 15 -0.69 4.71 -15.09
C ALA A 15 -0.79 3.58 -16.13
N GLN A 16 -0.20 2.41 -15.86
CA GLN A 16 -0.14 1.29 -16.80
C GLN A 16 -0.88 0.06 -16.27
N GLU A 17 -1.83 -0.47 -17.05
CA GLU A 17 -2.47 -1.76 -16.76
C GLU A 17 -1.49 -2.92 -16.94
N GLU A 18 -0.68 -2.86 -18.01
CA GLU A 18 0.35 -3.85 -18.33
C GLU A 18 1.75 -3.30 -18.04
N ILE A 19 2.53 -4.02 -17.24
CA ILE A 19 3.88 -3.61 -16.80
C ILE A 19 4.83 -3.42 -17.99
N ASP A 20 4.70 -4.24 -19.03
CA ASP A 20 5.66 -4.34 -20.12
C ASP A 20 5.42 -3.36 -21.28
N SER A 21 4.29 -2.65 -21.30
CA SER A 21 3.86 -1.84 -22.44
C SER A 21 4.81 -0.67 -22.77
N ARG A 22 5.41 -0.03 -21.76
CA ARG A 22 6.20 1.22 -21.91
C ARG A 22 7.49 1.22 -21.08
N LEU A 23 8.07 0.03 -20.89
CA LEU A 23 9.22 -0.19 -20.01
C LEU A 23 10.48 0.54 -20.53
N GLU A 24 10.67 0.63 -21.85
CA GLU A 24 11.78 1.40 -22.46
C GLU A 24 11.60 2.92 -22.33
N ASP A 25 10.37 3.44 -22.44
CA ASP A 25 10.09 4.87 -22.23
C ASP A 25 10.44 5.28 -20.80
N LEU A 26 10.04 4.45 -19.81
CA LEU A 26 10.39 4.66 -18.41
C LEU A 26 11.92 4.60 -18.20
N ARG A 27 12.60 3.63 -18.81
CA ARG A 27 14.06 3.55 -18.75
C ARG A 27 14.73 4.77 -19.34
N HIS A 28 14.24 5.29 -20.46
CA HIS A 28 14.75 6.52 -21.06
C HIS A 28 14.55 7.71 -20.13
N PHE A 29 13.37 7.85 -19.51
CA PHE A 29 13.11 8.86 -18.50
C PHE A 29 14.08 8.76 -17.31
N LEU A 30 14.29 7.55 -16.77
CA LEU A 30 15.22 7.33 -15.66
C LEU A 30 16.67 7.72 -16.02
N ARG A 31 17.09 7.47 -17.26
CA ARG A 31 18.40 7.92 -17.76
C ARG A 31 18.55 9.43 -17.77
N THR A 32 17.50 10.19 -18.09
CA THR A 32 17.53 11.67 -17.96
C THR A 32 17.74 12.14 -16.52
N LYS A 33 17.50 11.26 -15.53
CA LYS A 33 17.73 11.48 -14.09
C LYS A 33 19.05 10.88 -13.60
N ASN A 34 19.98 10.52 -14.50
CA ASN A 34 21.25 9.85 -14.21
C ASN A 34 21.09 8.48 -13.52
N VAL A 35 20.01 7.76 -13.84
CA VAL A 35 19.78 6.39 -13.38
C VAL A 35 19.91 5.45 -14.57
N ASP A 36 21.03 4.74 -14.66
CA ASP A 36 21.19 3.68 -15.65
C ASP A 36 20.84 2.34 -15.02
N ILE A 37 19.73 1.78 -15.48
CA ILE A 37 19.18 0.51 -15.03
C ILE A 37 18.86 -0.33 -16.28
N ASP A 38 19.15 -1.62 -16.23
CA ASP A 38 18.75 -2.53 -17.30
C ASP A 38 17.26 -2.88 -17.19
N ILE A 39 16.66 -3.30 -18.30
CA ILE A 39 15.23 -3.62 -18.39
C ILE A 39 14.83 -4.77 -17.44
N GLY A 40 15.71 -5.76 -17.25
CA GLY A 40 15.45 -6.89 -16.37
C GLY A 40 15.33 -6.46 -14.91
N THR A 41 16.24 -5.59 -14.45
CA THR A 41 16.20 -5.02 -13.11
C THR A 41 15.03 -4.05 -12.96
N LEU A 42 14.76 -3.20 -13.95
CA LEU A 42 13.63 -2.27 -13.92
C LEU A 42 12.29 -3.01 -13.79
N ARG A 43 12.10 -4.11 -14.52
CA ARG A 43 10.91 -4.97 -14.38
C ARG A 43 10.74 -5.51 -12.96
N LYS A 44 11.83 -5.97 -12.32
CA LYS A 44 11.78 -6.46 -10.92
C LYS A 44 11.38 -5.36 -9.95
N GLU A 45 11.95 -4.16 -10.12
CA GLU A 45 11.64 -3.01 -9.28
C GLU A 45 10.17 -2.60 -9.43
N ILE A 46 9.64 -2.54 -10.66
CA ILE A 46 8.22 -2.28 -10.92
C ILE A 46 7.33 -3.34 -10.25
N HIS A 47 7.69 -4.61 -10.36
CA HIS A 47 6.92 -5.69 -9.76
C HIS A 47 6.90 -5.59 -8.22
N ARG A 48 8.04 -5.22 -7.62
CA ARG A 48 8.13 -4.95 -6.18
C ARG A 48 7.22 -3.79 -5.79
N VAL A 49 7.28 -2.67 -6.52
CA VAL A 49 6.44 -1.49 -6.26
C VAL A 49 4.96 -1.83 -6.41
N LYS A 50 4.57 -2.56 -7.46
CA LYS A 50 3.19 -3.03 -7.66
C LYS A 50 2.71 -3.87 -6.48
N LYS A 51 3.53 -4.81 -6.02
CA LYS A 51 3.22 -5.62 -4.84
C LYS A 51 3.03 -4.75 -3.58
N ASN A 52 3.90 -3.78 -3.37
CA ASN A 52 3.81 -2.87 -2.23
C ASN A 52 2.57 -1.96 -2.26
N ILE A 53 2.08 -1.59 -3.45
CA ILE A 53 0.86 -0.80 -3.62
C ILE A 53 -0.39 -1.69 -3.42
N GLU A 54 -0.39 -2.91 -3.94
CA GLU A 54 -1.54 -3.82 -3.86
C GLU A 54 -1.69 -4.52 -2.50
N GLN A 55 -0.59 -4.84 -1.82
CA GLN A 55 -0.62 -5.58 -0.57
C GLN A 55 -1.45 -4.91 0.53
N PRO A 56 -1.30 -3.60 0.81
CA PRO A 56 -2.13 -2.92 1.81
C PRO A 56 -3.62 -3.02 1.50
N LYS A 57 -4.01 -2.83 0.23
CA LYS A 57 -5.43 -2.94 -0.19
C LYS A 57 -5.97 -4.35 0.01
N LYS A 58 -5.24 -5.36 -0.45
CA LYS A 58 -5.61 -6.78 -0.26
C LYS A 58 -5.70 -7.16 1.21
N MET A 59 -4.78 -6.66 2.04
CA MET A 59 -4.82 -6.91 3.48
C MET A 59 -6.06 -6.26 4.12
N MET A 60 -6.39 -5.02 3.76
CA MET A 60 -7.61 -4.36 4.24
C MET A 60 -8.89 -5.11 3.84
N GLU A 61 -8.97 -5.56 2.59
CA GLU A 61 -10.10 -6.37 2.09
C GLU A 61 -10.23 -7.70 2.85
N LEU A 62 -9.11 -8.38 3.10
CA LEU A 62 -9.10 -9.63 3.88
C LEU A 62 -9.51 -9.39 5.34
N THR A 63 -8.99 -8.34 5.97
CA THR A 63 -9.37 -7.96 7.33
C THR A 63 -10.88 -7.65 7.41
N ALA A 64 -11.42 -6.91 6.43
CA ALA A 64 -12.84 -6.63 6.36
C ALA A 64 -13.66 -7.92 6.25
N LYS A 65 -13.30 -8.83 5.34
CA LYS A 65 -13.98 -10.12 5.18
C LYS A 65 -13.94 -11.00 6.43
N LEU A 66 -12.84 -10.99 7.18
CA LEU A 66 -12.67 -11.86 8.34
C LEU A 66 -13.36 -11.33 9.60
N PHE A 67 -13.42 -10.00 9.74
CA PHE A 67 -13.72 -9.40 11.03
C PHE A 67 -14.85 -8.36 11.01
N ASN A 68 -15.25 -7.85 9.84
CA ASN A 68 -16.38 -6.93 9.73
C ASN A 68 -17.67 -7.72 9.48
N LYS A 69 -18.75 -7.38 10.18
CA LYS A 69 -20.05 -8.06 10.03
C LYS A 69 -20.66 -7.89 8.62
N ASP A 70 -20.33 -6.78 7.98
CA ASP A 70 -20.77 -6.36 6.65
C ASP A 70 -19.77 -6.77 5.55
N GLU A 71 -18.61 -7.36 5.89
CA GLU A 71 -17.51 -7.68 4.97
C GLU A 71 -16.96 -6.47 4.17
N GLU A 72 -17.42 -5.26 4.48
CA GLU A 72 -17.06 -4.04 3.76
C GLU A 72 -15.81 -3.38 4.32
N VAL A 73 -14.96 -2.87 3.43
CA VAL A 73 -13.81 -2.06 3.80
C VAL A 73 -14.30 -0.72 4.34
N ARG A 74 -14.04 -0.45 5.61
CA ARG A 74 -14.40 0.83 6.25
C ARG A 74 -13.33 1.87 5.95
N GLU A 75 -13.73 3.02 5.40
CA GLU A 75 -12.81 4.13 5.16
C GLU A 75 -12.36 4.73 6.49
N TYR A 76 -11.04 4.81 6.67
CA TYR A 76 -10.36 5.19 7.91
C TYR A 76 -10.86 6.53 8.46
N ARG A 77 -11.80 6.44 9.39
CA ARG A 77 -12.04 7.43 10.41
C ARG A 77 -11.96 6.72 11.75
N PHE A 78 -10.72 6.67 12.27
CA PHE A 78 -10.38 6.57 13.69
C PHE A 78 -10.13 5.19 14.35
N GLY A 79 -8.90 4.66 14.24
CA GLY A 79 -8.35 3.65 15.16
C GLY A 79 -7.67 2.47 14.46
N SER A 80 -6.83 1.72 15.19
CA SER A 80 -6.28 0.42 14.75
C SER A 80 -7.38 -0.66 14.67
N ASP A 81 -7.17 -1.67 13.84
CA ASP A 81 -8.02 -2.85 13.72
C ASP A 81 -8.04 -3.69 15.00
N PHE A 82 -6.87 -3.85 15.64
CA PHE A 82 -6.70 -4.54 16.92
C PHE A 82 -6.37 -3.55 18.03
N CYS A 83 -6.97 -3.77 19.21
CA CYS A 83 -6.61 -3.01 20.40
C CYS A 83 -5.13 -3.23 20.78
N PRO A 84 -4.34 -2.18 21.05
CA PRO A 84 -2.93 -2.32 21.42
C PRO A 84 -2.74 -3.01 22.78
N GLU A 85 -3.71 -2.86 23.69
CA GLU A 85 -3.68 -3.43 25.05
C GLU A 85 -4.14 -4.89 25.06
N CYS A 86 -5.38 -5.17 24.65
CA CYS A 86 -5.97 -6.51 24.78
C CYS A 86 -5.89 -7.37 23.51
N ARG A 87 -5.39 -6.81 22.39
CA ARG A 87 -5.23 -7.49 21.09
C ARG A 87 -6.51 -8.05 20.46
N LEU A 88 -7.68 -7.72 20.99
CA LEU A 88 -8.96 -8.07 20.40
C LEU A 88 -9.27 -7.14 19.22
N PHE A 89 -9.87 -7.71 18.18
CA PHE A 89 -10.33 -6.97 17.01
C PHE A 89 -11.47 -6.03 17.42
N LYS A 90 -11.28 -4.73 17.23
CA LYS A 90 -12.22 -3.69 17.68
C LYS A 90 -12.90 -2.95 16.52
N ASN A 91 -12.83 -3.51 15.30
CA ASN A 91 -13.52 -2.97 14.12
C ASN A 91 -13.26 -1.48 13.88
N TYR A 92 -12.01 -1.05 14.08
CA TYR A 92 -11.58 0.34 13.91
C TYR A 92 -12.34 1.34 14.81
N GLU A 93 -12.91 0.91 15.94
CA GLU A 93 -13.48 1.82 16.94
C GLU A 93 -12.35 2.49 17.74
N LYS A 94 -12.43 3.80 18.04
CA LYS A 94 -11.41 4.48 18.87
C LYS A 94 -11.29 3.88 20.26
N GLU A 95 -12.43 3.63 20.88
CA GLU A 95 -12.54 2.97 22.18
C GLU A 95 -12.69 1.47 21.96
N CYS A 96 -11.89 0.67 22.63
CA CYS A 96 -11.99 -0.78 22.56
C CYS A 96 -13.25 -1.26 23.30
N PRO A 97 -14.20 -1.95 22.66
CA PRO A 97 -15.44 -2.40 23.30
C PRO A 97 -15.22 -3.50 24.35
N TYR A 98 -14.01 -4.06 24.42
CA TYR A 98 -13.67 -5.16 25.33
C TYR A 98 -12.92 -4.71 26.59
N CYS A 99 -12.06 -3.69 26.48
CA CYS A 99 -11.22 -3.25 27.59
C CYS A 99 -11.31 -1.74 27.88
N GLY A 100 -12.07 -0.98 27.09
CA GLY A 100 -12.23 0.47 27.24
C GLY A 100 -11.02 1.31 26.85
N HIS A 101 -9.94 0.71 26.31
CA HIS A 101 -8.78 1.48 25.87
C HIS A 101 -9.15 2.44 24.73
N LEU A 102 -8.90 3.73 24.92
CA LEU A 102 -9.17 4.78 23.95
C LEU A 102 -7.89 5.18 23.21
N GLU A 103 -7.87 4.97 21.90
CA GLU A 103 -6.79 5.43 21.04
C GLU A 103 -6.91 6.93 20.76
N MET A 104 -6.05 7.71 21.41
CA MET A 104 -5.89 9.14 21.13
C MET A 104 -4.86 9.34 20.03
N ILE A 105 -5.33 9.51 18.79
CA ILE A 105 -4.50 9.93 17.66
C ILE A 105 -4.13 11.40 17.87
N ARG A 106 -2.84 11.70 18.05
CA ARG A 106 -2.29 13.07 18.02
C ARG A 106 -2.19 13.58 16.59
#